data_AF-A0A2D9CFF0-F1
#
_entry.id   AF-A0A2D9CFF0-F1
#
_cell.length_a   1.000
_cell.length_b   1.000
_cell.length_c   1.000
_cell.angle_alpha   90.00
_cell.angle_beta   90.00
_cell.angle_gamma   90.00
#
_symmetry.space_group_name_H-M   'P 1'
#
loop_
_entity.id
_entity.type
_entity.pdbx_description
1 polymer ?
#
loop_
_entity_poly.entity_id
_entity_poly.type
_entity_poly.pdbx_seq_one_letter_code
_entity_poly.pdbx_strand_id
1 'polypeptide(L)'
;MTFRPKYETFEDLSKETIAIKKFISSFGEPVDFAKLPIQYKMDFCLIDNKTIKTFVEVKCRTNEKIAFSTYIISMSKVVVARSYSDFGVNCILLVQWTDQMGWVDLSSKEWDAKIGGRKDRGDWQDIEPVVHIPISEFNTVGEA
;
A
#
# COMPACT_ATOMS: atom_id res chain seq x y z
N MET A 1 9.04 27.12 5.22
CA MET A 1 8.49 25.80 4.86
C MET A 1 7.33 25.53 5.79
N THR A 2 6.10 25.43 5.27
CA THR A 2 4.95 25.06 6.09
C THR A 2 5.00 23.54 6.31
N PHE A 3 4.97 23.11 7.57
CA PHE A 3 4.98 21.70 7.96
C PHE A 3 3.66 21.05 7.51
N ARG A 4 3.70 20.03 6.64
CA ARG A 4 2.49 19.29 6.27
C ARG A 4 2.03 18.48 7.50
N PRO A 5 0.79 18.65 7.98
CA PRO A 5 0.32 17.94 9.16
C PRO A 5 0.29 16.43 8.90
N LYS A 6 0.63 15.65 9.93
CA LYS A 6 0.47 14.20 9.92
C LYS A 6 -0.99 13.87 10.23
N TYR A 7 -1.69 13.25 9.28
CA TYR A 7 -3.10 12.90 9.42
C TYR A 7 -3.35 11.48 9.96
N GLU A 8 -2.31 10.63 9.96
CA GLU A 8 -2.40 9.25 10.45
C GLU A 8 -2.56 9.21 11.97
N THR A 9 -3.58 8.50 12.43
CA THR A 9 -3.89 8.31 13.86
C THR A 9 -3.31 7.00 14.40
N PHE A 10 -3.32 6.83 15.72
CA PHE A 10 -2.96 5.55 16.35
C PHE A 10 -3.88 4.40 15.92
N GLU A 11 -5.17 4.69 15.70
CA GLU A 11 -6.13 3.70 15.20
C GLU A 11 -5.80 3.26 13.77
N ASP A 12 -5.37 4.19 12.92
CA ASP A 12 -4.95 3.88 11.55
C ASP A 12 -3.73 2.95 11.55
N LEU A 13 -2.71 3.27 12.36
CA LEU A 13 -1.52 2.43 12.54
C LEU A 13 -1.87 1.03 13.06
N SER A 14 -2.85 0.94 13.97
CA SER A 14 -3.32 -0.33 14.51
C SER A 14 -4.02 -1.16 13.44
N LYS A 15 -4.87 -0.55 12.61
CA LYS A 15 -5.55 -1.21 11.48
C LYS A 15 -4.54 -1.73 10.45
N GLU A 16 -3.53 -0.94 10.10
CA GLU A 16 -2.46 -1.37 9.19
C GLU A 16 -1.70 -2.59 9.74
N THR A 17 -1.36 -2.57 11.03
CA THR A 17 -0.67 -3.67 11.70
C THR A 17 -1.51 -4.96 11.74
N ILE A 18 -2.83 -4.85 11.92
CA ILE A 18 -3.73 -6.00 11.85
C ILE A 18 -3.80 -6.54 10.42
N ALA A 19 -3.90 -5.67 9.41
CA ALA A 19 -3.99 -6.08 8.01
C ALA A 19 -2.74 -6.85 7.56
N ILE A 20 -1.53 -6.38 7.90
CA ILE A 20 -0.29 -7.10 7.54
C ILE A 20 -0.18 -8.46 8.23
N LYS A 21 -0.62 -8.57 9.49
CA LYS A 21 -0.65 -9.85 10.21
C LYS A 21 -1.63 -10.84 9.56
N LYS A 22 -2.84 -10.38 9.20
CA LYS A 22 -3.82 -11.21 8.47
C LYS A 22 -3.26 -11.68 7.12
N PHE A 23 -2.63 -10.77 6.38
CA PHE A 23 -1.99 -11.09 5.11
C PHE A 23 -0.93 -12.17 5.27
N ILE A 24 -0.02 -12.06 6.24
CA ILE A 24 1.01 -13.07 6.49
C ILE A 24 0.39 -14.43 6.86
N SER A 25 -0.59 -14.45 7.77
CA SER A 25 -1.26 -15.68 8.19
C SER A 25 -1.94 -16.43 7.05
N SER A 26 -2.24 -15.78 5.92
CA SER A 26 -2.87 -16.42 4.77
C SER A 26 -1.95 -17.34 3.97
N PHE A 27 -0.62 -17.22 4.13
CA PHE A 27 0.38 -17.98 3.37
C PHE A 27 0.88 -19.25 4.07
N GLY A 28 0.34 -19.58 5.25
CA GLY A 28 0.62 -20.83 5.96
C GLY A 28 1.95 -20.89 6.72
N GLU A 29 2.99 -20.20 6.25
CA GLU A 29 4.30 -20.14 6.90
C GLU A 29 4.49 -18.83 7.68
N PRO A 30 5.19 -18.85 8.83
CA PRO A 30 5.51 -17.64 9.57
C PRO A 30 6.50 -16.78 8.77
N VAL A 31 6.09 -15.55 8.47
CA VAL A 31 6.95 -14.53 7.86
C VAL A 31 7.15 -13.41 8.88
N ASP A 32 8.40 -13.05 9.15
CA ASP A 32 8.72 -11.92 10.01
C ASP A 32 8.43 -10.60 9.28
N PHE A 33 8.06 -9.55 10.04
CA PHE A 33 7.83 -8.23 9.47
C PHE A 33 8.21 -7.11 10.44
N ALA A 34 8.55 -5.93 9.89
CA ALA A 34 8.86 -4.73 10.67
C ALA A 34 8.26 -3.47 10.03
N LYS A 35 7.85 -2.48 10.84
CA LYS A 35 7.42 -1.16 10.34
C LYS A 35 8.64 -0.41 9.83
N LEU A 36 8.51 0.21 8.66
CA LEU A 36 9.57 1.01 8.05
C LEU A 36 9.52 2.47 8.54
N PRO A 37 10.68 3.14 8.64
CA PRO A 37 10.74 4.58 8.82
C PRO A 37 10.11 5.33 7.62
N ILE A 38 9.49 6.49 7.88
CA ILE A 38 8.74 7.27 6.87
C ILE A 38 9.52 7.59 5.59
N GLN A 39 10.86 7.71 5.69
CA GLN A 39 11.74 7.99 4.55
C GLN A 39 11.68 6.92 3.45
N TYR A 40 11.32 5.68 3.80
CA TYR A 40 11.21 4.58 2.84
C TYR A 40 9.90 4.63 2.03
N LYS A 41 8.95 5.49 2.41
CA LYS A 41 7.62 5.65 1.78
C LYS A 41 6.75 4.39 1.71
N MET A 42 7.16 3.29 2.32
CA MET A 42 6.37 2.08 2.49
C MET A 42 6.12 1.85 3.98
N ASP A 43 5.09 1.08 4.31
CA ASP A 43 4.64 0.92 5.69
C ASP A 43 5.43 -0.17 6.42
N PHE A 44 5.65 -1.32 5.79
CA PHE A 44 6.32 -2.47 6.39
C PHE A 44 7.32 -3.12 5.44
N CYS A 45 8.21 -3.93 5.99
CA CYS A 45 8.99 -4.92 5.26
C CYS A 45 8.66 -6.34 5.74
N LEU A 46 8.69 -7.29 4.81
CA LEU A 46 8.67 -8.72 5.06
C LEU A 46 10.10 -9.26 5.04
N ILE A 47 10.40 -10.10 6.02
CA ILE A 47 11.72 -10.61 6.32
C ILE A 47 11.66 -12.14 6.25
N ASP A 48 12.50 -12.70 5.39
CA ASP A 48 12.68 -14.15 5.25
C ASP A 48 14.15 -14.47 5.51
N ASN A 49 14.41 -15.35 6.48
CA ASN A 49 15.77 -15.76 6.86
C ASN A 49 16.72 -14.56 7.06
N LYS A 50 16.28 -13.55 7.83
CA LYS A 50 16.99 -12.29 8.11
C LYS A 50 17.28 -11.41 6.89
N THR A 51 16.71 -11.74 5.73
CA THR A 51 16.82 -10.97 4.50
C THR A 51 15.53 -10.23 4.22
N ILE A 52 15.63 -8.93 3.93
CA ILE A 52 14.50 -8.14 3.47
C ILE A 52 14.15 -8.60 2.06
N LYS A 53 12.90 -9.02 1.84
CA LYS A 53 12.43 -9.49 0.52
C LYS A 53 11.44 -8.54 -0.13
N THR A 54 10.48 -8.03 0.66
CA THR A 54 9.34 -7.30 0.14
C THR A 54 9.02 -6.12 1.03
N PHE A 55 8.84 -4.93 0.47
CA PHE A 55 8.20 -3.82 1.13
C PHE A 55 6.70 -3.81 0.84
N VAL A 56 5.92 -3.35 1.81
CA VAL A 56 4.47 -3.37 1.77
C VAL A 56 3.95 -1.98 2.12
N GLU A 57 3.21 -1.38 1.19
CA GLU A 57 2.31 -0.27 1.49
C GLU A 57 0.96 -0.85 1.90
N VAL A 58 0.43 -0.45 3.06
CA VAL A 58 -0.85 -0.97 3.57
C VAL A 58 -1.92 0.10 3.49
N LYS A 59 -3.11 -0.29 3.03
CA LYS A 59 -4.27 0.59 2.96
C LYS A 59 -5.52 -0.12 3.44
N CYS A 60 -6.12 0.41 4.50
CA CYS A 60 -7.43 -0.01 4.97
C CYS A 60 -8.50 0.92 4.37
N ARG A 61 -9.58 0.33 3.85
CA ARG A 61 -10.66 1.00 3.15
C ARG A 61 -11.99 0.68 3.81
N THR A 62 -12.89 1.65 3.75
CA THR A 62 -14.25 1.56 4.32
C THR A 62 -15.30 1.24 3.25
N ASN A 63 -14.85 0.93 2.04
CA ASN A 63 -15.67 0.53 0.91
C ASN A 63 -15.32 -0.91 0.50
N GLU A 64 -16.25 -1.53 -0.21
CA GLU A 64 -16.05 -2.85 -0.83
C GLU A 64 -15.04 -2.79 -1.97
N LYS A 65 -14.41 -3.92 -2.29
CA LYS A 65 -13.36 -4.03 -3.32
C LYS A 65 -13.81 -3.53 -4.68
N ILE A 66 -15.06 -3.83 -5.06
CA ILE A 66 -15.62 -3.52 -6.38
C ILE A 66 -16.38 -2.18 -6.43
N ALA A 67 -16.37 -1.39 -5.36
CA ALA A 67 -17.03 -0.08 -5.34
C ALA A 67 -16.49 0.89 -6.41
N PHE A 68 -15.26 0.67 -6.87
CA PHE A 68 -14.62 1.41 -7.96
C PHE A 68 -13.94 0.43 -8.92
N SER A 69 -13.81 0.80 -10.20
CA SER A 69 -13.11 -0.04 -11.20
C SER A 69 -11.58 -0.01 -11.07
N THR A 70 -11.04 1.05 -10.46
CA THR A 70 -9.60 1.22 -10.23
C THR A 70 -9.33 1.64 -8.80
N TYR A 71 -8.26 1.14 -8.22
CA TYR A 71 -7.64 1.68 -7.03
C TYR A 71 -6.68 2.82 -7.40
N ILE A 72 -6.75 3.93 -6.66
CA ILE A 72 -5.90 5.11 -6.91
C ILE A 72 -4.84 5.21 -5.81
N ILE A 73 -3.58 5.39 -6.21
CA ILE A 73 -2.44 5.61 -5.30
C ILE A 73 -1.55 6.75 -5.81
N SER A 74 -0.90 7.50 -4.90
CA SER A 74 0.10 8.51 -5.27
C SER A 74 1.17 7.92 -6.19
N MET A 75 1.45 8.58 -7.30
CA MET A 75 2.54 8.17 -8.21
C MET A 75 3.88 8.12 -7.48
N SER A 76 4.09 8.98 -6.49
CA SER A 76 5.34 9.03 -5.73
C SER A 76 5.62 7.75 -4.94
N LYS A 77 4.58 6.97 -4.59
CA LYS A 77 4.71 5.63 -3.99
C LYS A 77 5.17 4.62 -5.02
N VAL A 78 4.59 4.64 -6.22
CA VAL A 78 4.94 3.73 -7.32
C VAL A 78 6.38 3.96 -7.80
N VAL A 79 6.79 5.22 -7.95
CA VAL A 79 8.18 5.57 -8.33
C VAL A 79 9.18 5.00 -7.33
N VAL A 80 8.94 5.20 -6.04
CA VAL A 80 9.85 4.69 -4.99
C VAL A 80 9.78 3.17 -4.90
N ALA A 81 8.60 2.57 -5.01
CA ALA A 81 8.44 1.11 -5.08
C ALA A 81 9.29 0.48 -6.18
N ARG A 82 9.28 1.07 -7.38
CA ARG A 82 10.11 0.62 -8.50
C ARG A 82 11.60 0.77 -8.23
N SER A 83 12.04 1.87 -7.60
CA SER A 83 13.47 2.05 -7.30
C SER A 83 14.06 0.98 -6.37
N TYR A 84 13.23 0.30 -5.58
CA TYR A 84 13.70 -0.77 -4.71
C TYR A 84 14.03 -2.07 -5.45
N SER A 85 13.56 -2.25 -6.69
CA SER A 85 13.95 -3.40 -7.51
C SER A 85 15.44 -3.42 -7.80
N ASP A 86 16.10 -2.25 -7.84
CA ASP A 86 17.55 -2.12 -8.03
C ASP A 86 18.34 -2.78 -6.89
N PHE A 87 17.71 -2.98 -5.73
CA PHE A 87 18.28 -3.65 -4.56
C PHE A 87 17.73 -5.09 -4.38
N GLY A 88 16.98 -5.61 -5.36
CA GLY A 88 16.35 -6.92 -5.28
C GLY A 88 15.19 -6.99 -4.27
N VAL A 89 14.58 -5.85 -3.93
CA VAL A 89 13.45 -5.77 -3.00
C VAL A 89 12.17 -5.50 -3.78
N ASN A 90 11.21 -6.43 -3.69
CA ASN A 90 9.89 -6.26 -4.30
C ASN A 90 9.04 -5.29 -3.49
N CYS A 91 8.05 -4.66 -4.11
CA CYS A 91 7.12 -3.77 -3.42
C CYS A 91 5.68 -4.08 -3.79
N ILE A 92 4.86 -4.35 -2.78
CA ILE A 92 3.44 -4.60 -2.96
C ILE A 92 2.58 -3.52 -2.32
N LEU A 93 1.43 -3.26 -2.91
CA LEU A 93 0.33 -2.57 -2.26
C LEU A 93 -0.63 -3.62 -1.72
N LEU A 94 -0.80 -3.66 -0.40
CA LEU A 94 -1.78 -4.46 0.31
C LEU A 94 -3.00 -3.60 0.65
N VAL A 95 -4.19 -4.04 0.24
CA VAL A 95 -5.44 -3.35 0.52
C VAL A 95 -6.39 -4.27 1.29
N GLN A 96 -6.86 -3.78 2.43
CA GLN A 96 -7.98 -4.34 3.18
C GLN A 96 -9.23 -3.52 2.83
N TRP A 97 -10.14 -4.10 2.05
CA TRP A 97 -11.51 -3.61 1.89
C TRP A 97 -12.42 -4.17 2.97
N THR A 98 -13.69 -3.77 2.99
CA THR A 98 -14.68 -4.23 3.97
C THR A 98 -15.11 -5.68 3.76
N ASP A 99 -15.03 -6.18 2.53
CA ASP A 99 -15.48 -7.49 2.06
C ASP A 99 -14.32 -8.43 1.73
N GLN A 100 -13.14 -7.89 1.43
CA GLN A 100 -12.03 -8.67 0.88
C GLN A 100 -10.67 -8.05 1.20
N MET A 101 -9.63 -8.88 1.17
CA MET A 101 -8.24 -8.42 1.14
C MET A 101 -7.59 -8.80 -0.20
N GLY A 102 -6.70 -7.93 -0.69
CA GLY A 102 -5.91 -8.25 -1.86
C GLY A 102 -4.65 -7.42 -1.99
N TRP A 103 -3.77 -7.85 -2.88
CA TRP A 103 -2.49 -7.19 -3.11
C TRP A 103 -2.11 -7.15 -4.59
N VAL A 104 -1.28 -6.19 -4.94
CA VAL A 104 -0.71 -6.03 -6.28
C VAL A 104 0.75 -5.65 -6.18
N ASP A 105 1.57 -6.17 -7.09
CA ASP A 105 2.97 -5.78 -7.23
C ASP A 105 3.08 -4.41 -7.92
N LEU A 106 3.73 -3.46 -7.25
CA LEU A 106 3.96 -2.10 -7.74
C LEU A 106 5.22 -1.95 -8.61
N SER A 107 6.08 -2.96 -8.63
CA SER A 107 7.41 -2.86 -9.24
C SER A 107 7.44 -3.09 -10.75
N SER A 108 6.49 -3.86 -11.30
CA SER A 108 6.66 -4.47 -12.63
C SER A 108 5.65 -4.06 -13.70
N LYS A 109 4.54 -3.40 -13.34
CA LYS A 109 3.44 -3.10 -14.26
C LYS A 109 3.32 -1.62 -14.60
N GLU A 110 2.91 -1.32 -15.83
CA GLU A 110 2.55 0.01 -16.29
C GLU A 110 1.03 0.25 -16.15
N TRP A 111 0.68 1.45 -15.71
CA TRP A 111 -0.70 1.87 -15.49
C TRP A 111 -0.85 3.35 -15.84
N ASP A 112 -2.08 3.75 -16.13
CA ASP A 112 -2.39 5.15 -16.42
C ASP A 112 -2.18 6.04 -15.20
N ALA A 113 -1.65 7.24 -15.47
CA ALA A 113 -1.51 8.30 -14.49
C ALA A 113 -2.40 9.50 -14.82
N LYS A 114 -3.02 10.07 -13.80
CA LYS A 114 -3.90 11.25 -13.91
C LYS A 114 -3.66 12.18 -12.73
N ILE A 115 -4.13 13.43 -12.82
CA ILE A 115 -4.22 14.29 -11.65
C ILE A 115 -5.45 13.90 -10.84
N GLY A 116 -5.27 13.66 -9.54
CA GLY A 116 -6.34 13.22 -8.63
C GLY A 116 -5.94 13.37 -7.17
N GLY A 117 -6.68 12.72 -6.28
CA GLY A 117 -6.41 12.73 -4.84
C GLY A 117 -7.54 13.36 -4.02
N ARG A 118 -7.24 13.76 -2.78
CA ARG A 118 -8.27 14.16 -1.81
C ARG A 118 -8.65 15.63 -1.98
N LYS A 119 -9.96 15.90 -1.94
CA LYS A 119 -10.53 17.25 -2.00
C LYS A 119 -11.13 17.70 -0.67
N ASP A 120 -11.40 16.76 0.23
CA ASP A 120 -12.13 16.96 1.48
C ASP A 120 -11.28 17.54 2.62
N ARG A 121 -9.96 17.60 2.45
CA ARG A 121 -9.01 18.10 3.47
C ARG A 121 -8.57 19.55 3.29
N GLY A 122 -8.86 20.15 2.13
CA GLY A 122 -8.40 21.50 1.81
C GLY A 122 -6.87 21.68 1.70
N ASP A 123 -6.08 20.60 1.67
CA ASP A 123 -4.63 20.64 1.42
C ASP A 123 -4.38 20.60 -0.09
N TRP A 124 -3.74 21.63 -0.65
CA TRP A 124 -3.43 21.69 -2.08
C TRP A 124 -2.48 20.57 -2.52
N GLN A 125 -1.68 20.02 -1.59
CA GLN A 125 -0.77 18.89 -1.85
C GLN A 125 -1.48 17.54 -1.89
N ASP A 126 -2.78 17.48 -1.55
CA ASP A 126 -3.58 16.26 -1.71
C ASP A 126 -4.06 16.07 -3.15
N ILE A 127 -3.91 17.08 -4.02
CA ILE A 127 -4.12 16.97 -5.46
C ILE A 127 -2.77 16.77 -6.14
N GLU A 128 -2.54 15.57 -6.66
CA GLU A 128 -1.24 15.12 -7.16
C GLU A 128 -1.38 14.17 -8.35
N PRO A 129 -0.29 13.85 -9.07
CA PRO A 129 -0.26 12.70 -9.98
C PRO A 129 -0.53 11.41 -9.22
N VAL A 130 -1.56 10.69 -9.65
CA VAL A 130 -1.97 9.41 -9.10
C VAL A 130 -2.00 8.35 -10.19
N VAL A 131 -1.71 7.11 -9.80
CA VAL A 131 -1.74 5.94 -10.67
C VAL A 131 -3.06 5.20 -10.45
N HIS A 132 -3.70 4.80 -11.54
CA HIS A 132 -4.95 4.03 -11.54
C HIS A 132 -4.66 2.55 -11.79
N ILE A 133 -4.73 1.75 -10.73
CA ILE A 133 -4.53 0.29 -10.79
C ILE A 133 -5.90 -0.38 -10.96
N PRO A 134 -6.17 -1.11 -12.05
CA PRO A 134 -7.44 -1.85 -12.19
C PRO A 134 -7.65 -2.82 -11.03
N ILE A 135 -8.87 -2.88 -10.48
CA ILE A 135 -9.19 -3.80 -9.36
C ILE A 135 -9.00 -5.28 -9.73
N SER A 136 -9.04 -5.60 -11.02
CA SER A 136 -8.74 -6.93 -11.57
C SER A 136 -7.27 -7.34 -11.44
N GLU A 137 -6.35 -6.39 -11.23
CA GLU A 137 -4.92 -6.68 -11.05
C GLU A 137 -4.56 -7.16 -9.64
N PHE A 138 -5.50 -7.03 -8.69
CA PHE A 138 -5.27 -7.43 -7.31
C PHE A 138 -5.49 -8.94 -7.13
N ASN A 139 -4.46 -9.60 -6.64
CA ASN A 139 -4.53 -10.98 -6.16
C ASN A 139 -5.33 -11.00 -4.85
N THR A 140 -6.28 -11.94 -4.74
CA THR A 140 -7.15 -12.07 -3.57
C THR A 140 -6.46 -12.86 -2.46
N VAL A 141 -6.67 -12.43 -1.22
CA VAL A 141 -6.11 -13.05 -0.02
C VAL A 141 -7.26 -13.27 0.97
N GLY A 142 -8.01 -14.36 0.77
CA GLY A 142 -9.13 -14.74 1.65
C GLY A 142 -10.24 -13.70 1.80
N GLU A 143 -11.19 -14.01 2.68
CA GLU A 143 -12.23 -13.08 3.15
C GLU A 143 -11.67 -12.11 4.21
N ALA A 144 -12.29 -10.94 4.36
CA ALA A 144 -11.83 -9.84 5.22
C ALA A 144 -11.78 -10.15 6.73
#